data_AF-W2XUW2-F1
#
_entry.id   AF-W2XUW2-F1
#
_cell.length_a   1.000
_cell.length_b   1.000
_cell.length_c   1.000
_cell.angle_alpha   90.00
_cell.angle_beta   90.00
_cell.angle_gamma   90.00
#
_symmetry.space_group_name_H-M   'P 1'
#
loop_
_entity.id
_entity.type
_entity.pdbx_description
1 polymer ?
#
loop_
_entity_poly.entity_id
_entity_poly.type
_entity_poly.pdbx_seq_one_letter_code
_entity_poly.pdbx_strand_id
1 'polypeptide(L)'
;MPSTPSPKKVMARTPGQQQGRTRTTGAGKLPKQFKRVAISFRHKLYVIEFYDAIISKEKMHATISYFYPLLAADKVKVKKRQVYNWLNQRALIIDKCETGCGSHCKDIEFGMSATLSPEFEKQLVLWINSLRKEGVPVTGTMTWLLSFLSL
;
A
#
# COMPACT_ATOMS: atom_id res chain seq x y z
N MET A 1 19.68 -46.83 16.64
CA MET A 1 18.31 -46.68 17.20
C MET A 1 17.78 -45.31 16.82
N PRO A 2 16.89 -45.14 15.83
CA PRO A 2 16.26 -43.86 15.59
C PRO A 2 14.97 -43.74 16.41
N SER A 3 14.91 -42.72 17.26
CA SER A 3 13.77 -42.33 18.09
C SER A 3 12.62 -41.76 17.25
N THR A 4 11.41 -42.26 17.47
CA THR A 4 10.15 -41.76 16.88
C THR A 4 9.73 -40.43 17.52
N PRO A 5 9.22 -39.45 16.75
CA PRO A 5 8.69 -38.22 17.31
C PRO A 5 7.25 -38.42 17.82
N SER A 6 7.00 -38.01 19.06
CA SER A 6 5.70 -38.04 19.73
C SER A 6 4.62 -37.21 18.99
N PRO A 7 3.34 -37.60 19.05
CA PRO A 7 2.27 -36.92 18.35
C PRO A 7 2.01 -35.52 18.93
N LYS A 8 1.88 -34.53 18.04
CA LYS A 8 1.54 -33.14 18.39
C LYS A 8 0.11 -33.10 18.94
N LYS A 9 -0.03 -32.64 20.18
CA LYS A 9 -1.32 -32.42 20.86
C LYS A 9 -2.10 -31.33 20.12
N VAL A 10 -3.18 -31.71 19.43
CA VAL A 10 -4.10 -30.76 18.79
C VAL A 10 -4.97 -30.14 19.88
N MET A 11 -4.75 -28.85 20.17
CA MET A 11 -5.61 -28.10 21.10
C MET A 11 -7.00 -27.89 20.47
N ALA A 12 -8.05 -28.20 21.23
CA ALA A 12 -9.44 -27.95 20.84
C ALA A 12 -9.74 -26.44 20.79
N ARG A 13 -10.51 -26.00 19.80
CA ARG A 13 -10.84 -24.59 19.53
C ARG A 13 -12.06 -24.13 20.33
N THR A 14 -12.08 -22.83 20.67
CA THR A 14 -13.16 -22.15 21.39
C THR A 14 -14.42 -22.01 20.51
N PRO A 15 -15.64 -22.15 21.07
CA PRO A 15 -16.89 -21.99 20.30
C PRO A 15 -17.01 -20.56 19.75
N GLY A 16 -17.14 -20.41 18.43
CA GLY A 16 -17.37 -19.12 17.75
C GLY A 16 -16.36 -18.73 16.66
N GLN A 17 -15.23 -19.42 16.52
CA GLN A 17 -14.34 -19.19 15.36
C GLN A 17 -14.90 -19.88 14.11
N GLN A 18 -15.51 -19.11 13.21
CA GLN A 18 -15.82 -19.59 11.87
C GLN A 18 -14.53 -19.93 11.12
N GLN A 19 -14.46 -21.14 10.59
CA GLN A 19 -13.35 -21.59 9.76
C GLN A 19 -13.38 -20.78 8.46
N GLY A 20 -12.34 -19.99 8.21
CA GLY A 20 -12.12 -19.43 6.89
C GLY A 20 -12.10 -20.54 5.84
N ARG A 21 -12.54 -20.25 4.62
CA ARG A 21 -12.72 -21.22 3.52
C ARG A 21 -11.50 -22.15 3.41
N THR A 22 -11.69 -23.43 3.69
CA THR A 22 -10.62 -24.44 3.63
C THR A 22 -10.21 -24.64 2.16
N ARG A 23 -8.93 -24.44 1.83
CA ARG A 23 -8.42 -24.66 0.47
C ARG A 23 -8.32 -26.17 0.21
N THR A 24 -8.98 -26.65 -0.84
CA THR A 24 -9.03 -28.08 -1.21
C THR A 24 -7.92 -28.51 -2.18
N THR A 25 -7.29 -27.61 -2.95
CA THR A 25 -6.23 -28.00 -3.91
C THR A 25 -5.17 -26.90 -4.14
N GLY A 26 -3.89 -27.30 -4.26
CA GLY A 26 -2.77 -26.51 -4.77
C GLY A 26 -1.90 -25.81 -3.72
N ALA A 27 -0.57 -25.77 -3.97
CA ALA A 27 0.34 -24.92 -3.20
C ALA A 27 -0.17 -23.47 -3.20
N GLY A 28 -0.09 -22.81 -2.05
CA GLY A 28 -0.62 -21.46 -1.86
C GLY A 28 -0.10 -20.42 -2.84
N LYS A 29 -0.73 -19.24 -2.82
CA LYS A 29 -0.14 -18.06 -3.45
C LYS A 29 1.24 -17.83 -2.82
N LEU A 30 2.29 -17.76 -3.65
CA LEU A 30 3.64 -17.49 -3.18
C LEU A 30 3.67 -16.19 -2.36
N PRO A 31 4.47 -16.14 -1.29
CA PRO A 31 4.56 -14.94 -0.46
C PRO A 31 5.03 -13.76 -1.31
N LYS A 32 4.37 -12.61 -1.16
CA LYS A 32 4.70 -11.39 -1.90
C LYS A 32 6.08 -10.88 -1.47
N GLN A 33 7.08 -11.04 -2.33
CA GLN A 33 8.47 -10.65 -2.05
C GLN A 33 8.69 -9.12 -2.14
N PHE A 34 7.93 -8.44 -3.00
CA PHE A 34 8.08 -7.00 -3.22
C PHE A 34 7.19 -6.19 -2.28
N LYS A 35 7.80 -5.61 -1.25
CA LYS A 35 7.19 -4.61 -0.37
C LYS A 35 7.61 -3.22 -0.83
N ARG A 36 6.64 -2.36 -1.17
CA ARG A 36 6.93 -0.95 -1.51
C ARG A 36 7.19 -0.18 -0.22
N VAL A 37 8.29 0.57 -0.19
CA VAL A 37 8.54 1.58 0.85
C VAL A 37 7.93 2.89 0.38
N ALA A 38 6.95 3.38 1.12
CA ALA A 38 6.35 4.69 0.87
C ALA A 38 7.34 5.78 1.30
N ILE A 39 7.50 6.82 0.48
CA ILE A 39 8.43 7.93 0.73
C ILE A 39 7.64 9.23 0.56
N SER A 40 7.67 10.08 1.59
CA SER A 40 6.93 11.35 1.62
C SER A 40 7.49 12.37 0.62
N PHE A 41 6.67 13.32 0.19
CA PHE A 41 7.11 14.41 -0.68
C PHE A 41 8.19 15.28 -0.03
N ARG A 42 8.08 15.55 1.27
CA ARG A 42 9.13 16.25 2.04
C ARG A 42 10.49 15.58 1.96
N HIS A 43 10.54 14.25 2.12
CA HIS A 43 11.80 13.51 2.01
C HIS A 43 12.36 13.60 0.58
N LYS A 44 11.50 13.50 -0.44
CA LYS A 44 11.93 13.65 -1.84
C LYS A 44 12.48 15.05 -2.10
N LEU A 45 11.85 16.09 -1.57
CA LEU A 45 12.30 17.47 -1.70
C LEU A 45 13.69 17.66 -1.10
N TYR A 46 13.91 17.18 0.13
CA TYR A 46 15.22 17.28 0.78
C TYR A 46 16.33 16.56 0.00
N VAL A 47 16.02 15.42 -0.61
CA VAL A 47 16.96 14.71 -1.51
C VAL A 47 17.29 15.53 -2.76
N ILE A 48 16.31 16.24 -3.33
CA ILE A 48 16.50 17.11 -4.49
C ILE A 48 17.35 18.34 -4.12
N GLU A 49 17.05 19.00 -3.00
CA GLU A 49 17.81 20.15 -2.52
C GLU A 49 19.27 19.79 -2.25
N PHE A 50 19.52 18.65 -1.61
CA PHE A 50 20.88 18.14 -1.40
C PHE A 50 21.59 17.82 -2.71
N TYR A 51 20.88 17.29 -3.71
CA TYR A 51 21.43 17.01 -5.03
C TYR A 51 21.80 18.29 -5.80
N ASP A 52 20.99 19.34 -5.67
CA ASP A 52 21.23 20.65 -6.30
C ASP A 52 22.41 21.38 -5.62
N ALA A 53 22.60 21.20 -4.31
CA ALA A 53 23.71 21.79 -3.56
C ALA A 53 25.10 21.24 -3.92
N ILE A 54 25.18 20.05 -4.52
CA ILE A 54 26.45 19.42 -4.90
C ILE A 54 26.82 19.77 -6.34
N ILE A 55 27.97 20.45 -6.51
CA ILE A 55 28.49 20.85 -7.83
C ILE A 55 29.35 19.74 -8.48
N SER A 56 29.78 18.73 -7.72
CA SER A 56 30.65 17.65 -8.21
C SER A 56 29.96 16.75 -9.24
N LYS A 57 30.76 16.21 -10.17
CA LYS A 57 30.34 15.25 -11.20
C LYS A 57 29.73 13.96 -10.60
N GLU A 58 30.11 13.62 -9.37
CA GLU A 58 29.63 12.42 -8.65
C GLU A 58 28.45 12.69 -7.70
N LYS A 59 27.73 13.80 -7.89
CA LYS A 59 26.62 14.19 -7.01
C LYS A 59 25.61 13.08 -6.73
N MET A 60 25.21 12.31 -7.75
CA MET A 60 24.25 11.20 -7.58
C MET A 60 24.77 10.10 -6.63
N HIS A 61 26.06 9.80 -6.68
CA HIS A 61 26.66 8.82 -5.78
C HIS A 61 26.71 9.35 -4.35
N ALA A 62 27.15 10.60 -4.19
CA ALA A 62 27.18 11.28 -2.89
C ALA A 62 25.79 11.38 -2.25
N THR A 63 24.75 11.74 -3.02
CA THR A 63 23.36 11.78 -2.55
C THR A 63 22.90 10.42 -2.01
N ILE A 64 23.18 9.32 -2.71
CA ILE A 64 22.75 8.00 -2.24
C ILE A 64 23.56 7.55 -1.03
N SER A 65 24.86 7.82 -1.01
CA SER A 65 25.71 7.50 0.13
C SER A 65 25.23 8.21 1.40
N TYR A 66 24.84 9.49 1.28
CA TYR A 66 24.34 10.29 2.39
C TYR A 66 22.97 9.81 2.90
N PHE A 67 22.00 9.62 2.01
CA PHE A 67 20.62 9.28 2.40
C PHE A 67 20.38 7.79 2.65
N TYR A 68 21.18 6.93 2.03
CA TYR A 68 20.99 5.47 2.05
C TYR A 68 22.33 4.74 2.21
N PRO A 69 23.07 4.97 3.31
CA PRO A 69 24.41 4.40 3.52
C PRO A 69 24.40 2.87 3.63
N LEU A 70 23.32 2.29 4.15
CA LEU A 70 23.17 0.84 4.38
C LEU A 70 22.55 0.09 3.20
N LEU A 71 22.53 0.69 2.01
CA LEU A 71 21.87 0.12 0.84
C LEU A 71 22.78 -0.91 0.14
N ALA A 72 22.29 -2.14 -0.02
CA ALA A 72 22.98 -3.17 -0.79
C ALA A 72 23.24 -2.72 -2.24
N ALA A 73 24.39 -3.12 -2.80
CA ALA A 73 24.86 -2.69 -4.13
C ALA A 73 23.81 -2.91 -5.24
N ASP A 74 23.07 -4.02 -5.19
CA ASP A 74 22.04 -4.35 -6.18
C ASP A 74 20.86 -3.36 -6.16
N LYS A 75 20.57 -2.80 -4.98
CA LYS A 75 19.47 -1.85 -4.77
C LYS A 75 19.89 -0.40 -5.06
N VAL A 76 21.20 -0.10 -5.07
CA VAL A 76 21.73 1.24 -5.39
C VAL A 76 21.30 1.68 -6.78
N LYS A 77 21.39 0.79 -7.79
CA LYS A 77 20.97 1.11 -9.17
C LYS A 77 19.49 1.49 -9.26
N VAL A 78 18.63 0.76 -8.55
CA VAL A 78 17.19 1.04 -8.49
C VAL A 78 16.94 2.38 -7.79
N LYS A 79 17.67 2.67 -6.70
CA LYS A 79 17.55 3.92 -5.98
C LYS A 79 18.03 5.12 -6.81
N LYS A 80 19.12 5.01 -7.56
CA LYS A 80 19.57 6.03 -8.54
C LYS A 80 18.44 6.38 -9.51
N ARG A 81 17.83 5.37 -10.13
CA ARG A 81 16.69 5.56 -11.05
C ARG A 81 15.52 6.25 -10.37
N GLN A 82 15.24 5.88 -9.12
CA GLN A 82 14.18 6.50 -8.32
C GLN A 82 14.44 7.98 -8.06
N VAL A 83 15.68 8.36 -7.71
CA VAL A 83 16.08 9.76 -7.51
C VAL A 83 15.99 10.55 -8.82
N TYR A 84 16.44 9.99 -9.95
CA TYR A 84 16.25 10.63 -11.25
C TYR A 84 14.78 10.87 -11.58
N ASN A 85 13.91 9.91 -11.28
CA ASN A 85 12.48 10.10 -11.46
C ASN A 85 11.92 11.23 -10.57
N TRP A 86 12.42 11.38 -9.34
CA TRP A 86 12.04 12.52 -8.49
C TRP A 86 12.53 13.86 -9.03
N LEU A 87 13.76 13.91 -9.57
CA LEU A 87 14.28 15.12 -10.23
C LEU A 87 13.41 15.51 -11.42
N ASN A 88 12.95 14.56 -12.23
CA ASN A 88 12.02 14.83 -13.33
C ASN A 88 10.65 15.32 -12.83
N GLN A 89 10.23 14.91 -11.63
CA GLN A 89 8.97 15.30 -11.00
C GLN A 89 9.14 16.46 -10.01
N ARG A 90 10.25 17.21 -10.08
CA ARG A 90 10.59 18.28 -9.12
C ARG A 90 9.48 19.30 -8.93
N ALA A 91 8.90 19.80 -10.02
CA ALA A 91 7.82 20.79 -9.97
C ALA A 91 6.62 20.29 -9.15
N LEU A 92 6.18 19.05 -9.39
CA LEU A 92 5.09 18.42 -8.66
C LEU A 92 5.43 18.24 -7.18
N ILE A 93 6.67 17.84 -6.86
CA ILE A 93 7.10 17.62 -5.48
C ILE A 93 7.10 18.94 -4.68
N ILE A 94 7.55 20.03 -5.30
CA ILE A 94 7.53 21.37 -4.70
C ILE A 94 6.09 21.84 -4.47
N ASP A 95 5.26 21.80 -5.51
CA ASP A 95 3.83 22.17 -5.44
C ASP A 95 3.09 21.43 -4.31
N LYS A 96 3.33 20.12 -4.16
CA LYS A 96 2.73 19.33 -3.08
C LYS A 96 3.26 19.71 -1.69
N CYS A 97 4.50 20.15 -1.58
CA CYS A 97 5.03 20.63 -0.31
C CYS A 97 4.44 21.99 0.05
N GLU A 98 4.28 22.89 -0.93
CA GLU A 98 3.69 24.23 -0.78
C GLU A 98 2.20 24.16 -0.44
N THR A 99 1.46 23.24 -1.07
CA THR A 99 0.03 22.98 -0.79
C THR A 99 -0.20 22.31 0.58
N GLY A 100 0.86 22.02 1.35
CA GLY A 100 0.77 21.39 2.68
C GLY A 100 0.66 19.86 2.66
N CYS A 101 0.65 19.22 1.48
CA CYS A 101 0.64 17.77 1.32
C CYS A 101 2.03 17.13 1.42
N GLY A 102 3.01 17.80 2.02
CA GLY A 102 4.40 17.33 2.09
C GLY A 102 4.59 15.99 2.84
N SER A 103 3.69 15.63 3.76
CA SER A 103 3.69 14.32 4.45
C SER A 103 3.17 13.18 3.58
N HIS A 104 2.47 13.48 2.48
CA HIS A 104 1.87 12.47 1.63
C HIS A 104 2.97 11.70 0.88
N CYS A 105 2.76 10.38 0.77
CA CYS A 105 3.68 9.50 0.05
C CYS A 105 3.29 9.26 -1.41
N LYS A 106 2.06 9.65 -1.77
CA LYS A 106 1.47 9.50 -3.10
C LYS A 106 0.74 10.77 -3.46
N ASP A 107 0.75 11.06 -4.75
CA ASP A 107 -0.21 11.99 -5.31
C ASP A 107 -1.51 11.21 -5.52
N ILE A 108 -2.52 11.52 -4.70
CA ILE A 108 -3.88 11.02 -4.88
C ILE A 108 -4.70 12.28 -5.00
N GLU A 109 -5.35 12.47 -6.14
CA GLU A 109 -6.28 13.57 -6.34
C GLU A 109 -7.37 13.49 -5.27
N PHE A 110 -7.74 14.65 -4.73
CA PHE A 110 -8.86 14.74 -3.80
C PHE A 110 -10.12 14.21 -4.52
N GLY A 111 -10.73 13.15 -3.99
CA GLY A 111 -11.87 12.46 -4.62
C GLY A 111 -11.53 11.19 -5.43
N MET A 112 -10.26 10.87 -5.66
CA MET A 112 -9.81 9.60 -6.27
C MET A 112 -9.48 8.50 -5.24
N SER A 113 -9.65 8.78 -3.95
CA SER A 113 -9.79 7.72 -2.97
C SER A 113 -11.07 6.95 -3.30
N ALA A 114 -11.04 5.62 -3.26
CA ALA A 114 -12.22 4.75 -3.45
C ALA A 114 -13.26 4.87 -2.31
N THR A 115 -13.36 6.06 -1.71
CA THR A 115 -14.41 6.48 -0.80
C THR A 115 -15.55 7.03 -1.65
N LEU A 116 -16.64 6.28 -1.67
CA LEU A 116 -17.93 6.70 -2.19
C LEU A 116 -18.31 8.07 -1.60
N SER A 117 -19.11 8.89 -2.28
CA SER A 117 -19.55 10.16 -1.66
C SER A 117 -20.36 9.87 -0.38
N PRO A 118 -20.32 10.76 0.63
CA PRO A 118 -21.03 10.56 1.89
C PRO A 118 -22.54 10.32 1.73
N GLU A 119 -23.15 10.93 0.71
CA GLU A 119 -24.56 10.77 0.35
C GLU A 119 -24.83 9.35 -0.14
N PHE A 120 -23.95 8.84 -1.00
CA PHE A 120 -24.02 7.48 -1.50
C PHE A 120 -23.73 6.45 -0.40
N GLU A 121 -22.80 6.73 0.51
CA GLU A 121 -22.54 5.85 1.67
C GLU A 121 -23.80 5.72 2.53
N LYS A 122 -24.51 6.82 2.78
CA LYS A 122 -25.79 6.81 3.52
C LYS A 122 -26.85 5.98 2.80
N GLN A 123 -26.99 6.15 1.48
CA GLN A 123 -27.94 5.37 0.69
C GLN A 123 -27.62 3.87 0.72
N LEU A 124 -26.34 3.50 0.57
CA LEU A 124 -25.89 2.11 0.70
C LEU A 124 -26.18 1.55 2.08
N VAL A 125 -25.92 2.31 3.14
CA VAL A 125 -26.18 1.88 4.52
C VAL A 125 -27.67 1.62 4.74
N LEU A 126 -28.54 2.53 4.28
CA LEU A 126 -30.00 2.37 4.35
C LEU A 126 -30.46 1.12 3.59
N TRP A 127 -29.94 0.90 2.39
CA TRP A 127 -30.27 -0.25 1.56
C TRP A 127 -29.76 -1.59 2.14
N ILE A 128 -28.52 -1.63 2.65
CA ILE A 128 -27.99 -2.82 3.33
C ILE A 128 -28.85 -3.13 4.58
N ASN A 129 -29.26 -2.10 5.32
CA ASN A 129 -30.08 -2.27 6.51
C ASN A 129 -31.51 -2.73 6.18
N SER A 130 -32.10 -2.30 5.06
CA SER A 130 -33.40 -2.82 4.61
C SER A 130 -33.30 -4.30 4.22
N LEU A 131 -32.26 -4.70 3.49
CA LEU A 131 -32.06 -6.11 3.13
C LEU A 131 -31.79 -7.02 4.33
N ARG A 132 -31.06 -6.53 5.35
CA ARG A 132 -30.87 -7.29 6.60
C ARG A 132 -32.17 -7.47 7.36
N LYS A 133 -33.07 -6.48 7.36
CA LYS A 133 -34.41 -6.62 7.96
C LYS A 133 -35.25 -7.71 7.27
N GLU A 134 -35.06 -7.88 5.96
CA GLU A 134 -35.72 -8.92 5.16
C GLU A 134 -35.01 -10.29 5.24
N GLY A 135 -33.92 -10.41 6.01
CA GLY A 135 -33.18 -11.67 6.19
C GLY A 135 -32.31 -12.07 4.99
N VAL A 136 -32.07 -11.16 4.04
CA VAL A 136 -31.28 -11.45 2.84
C VAL A 136 -29.78 -11.28 3.13
N PRO A 137 -28.93 -12.29 2.84
CA PRO A 137 -27.48 -12.16 3.02
C PRO A 137 -26.88 -11.26 1.94
N VAL A 138 -26.40 -10.08 2.34
CA VAL A 138 -25.68 -9.15 1.44
C VAL A 138 -24.25 -9.66 1.22
N THR A 139 -23.92 -9.99 -0.02
CA THR A 139 -22.57 -10.41 -0.45
C THR A 139 -21.79 -9.24 -1.04
N GLY A 140 -20.45 -9.30 -0.97
CA GLY A 140 -19.57 -8.23 -1.49
C GLY A 140 -19.73 -7.95 -2.99
N THR A 141 -20.28 -8.91 -3.75
CA THR A 141 -20.67 -8.75 -5.16
C THR A 141 -21.89 -7.83 -5.33
N MET A 142 -22.85 -7.83 -4.40
CA MET A 142 -24.02 -6.96 -4.47
C MET A 142 -23.66 -5.50 -4.21
N THR A 143 -22.79 -5.25 -3.23
CA THR A 143 -22.25 -3.91 -2.97
C THR A 143 -21.41 -3.40 -4.14
N TRP A 144 -20.72 -4.29 -4.86
CA TRP A 144 -19.94 -3.94 -6.04
C TRP A 144 -20.83 -3.59 -7.25
N LEU A 145 -21.85 -4.39 -7.56
CA LEU A 145 -22.77 -4.12 -8.67
C LEU A 145 -23.52 -2.79 -8.52
N LEU A 146 -23.94 -2.46 -7.29
CA LEU A 146 -24.61 -1.18 -7.03
C LEU A 146 -23.70 0.04 -7.22
N SER A 147 -22.40 -0.10 -7.00
CA SER A 147 -21.44 0.98 -7.27
C SER A 147 -21.28 1.28 -8.77
N PHE A 148 -21.66 0.35 -9.65
CA PHE A 148 -21.60 0.49 -11.11
C PHE A 148 -22.94 0.87 -11.77
N LEU A 149 -24.07 0.54 -11.14
CA LEU A 149 -25.43 0.81 -11.66
C LEU A 149 -25.90 2.26 -11.49
N SER A 150 -25.10 3.12 -10.85
CA SER A 150 -25.45 4.52 -10.56
C SER A 150 -24.58 5.54 -11.30
N LEU A 151 -23.88 5.12 -12.35
CA LEU A 151 -23.20 5.97 -13.33
C LEU A 151 -24.15 6.36 -14.47
#